data_AF-A0A2V7L3M3-F1
#
_entry.id   AF-A0A2V7L3M3-F1
#
_cell.length_a   1.000
_cell.length_b   1.000
_cell.length_c   1.000
_cell.angle_alpha   90.00
_cell.angle_beta   90.00
_cell.angle_gamma   90.00
#
_symmetry.space_group_name_H-M   'P 1'
#
loop_
_entity.id
_entity.type
_entity.pdbx_description
1 polymer ?
#
loop_
_entity_poly.entity_id
_entity_poly.type
_entity_poly.pdbx_seq_one_letter_code
_entity_poly.pdbx_strand_id
1 'polypeptide(L)'
;MRRAVGLLLLVAGAPPRSVATAQTAPYRAAERAESLRLAGRPWHAAETLLAAAAREPRLNAMSIVEGAKAELYARRYDRARSLLVGQPWLEDYGDGAALAVLAEAEARLGLGAAAAGHYAAARARARGPRAALLAVR
;
A
#
# COMPACT_ATOMS: atom_id res chain seq x y z
N MET A 1 -59.15 -30.74 9.43
CA MET A 1 -58.89 -29.35 8.98
C MET A 1 -57.40 -29.07 9.23
N ARG A 2 -56.52 -29.38 8.28
CA ARG A 2 -55.87 -28.47 7.30
C ARG A 2 -55.04 -27.33 7.94
N ARG A 3 -53.73 -27.40 7.65
CA ARG A 3 -52.72 -26.31 7.50
C ARG A 3 -52.02 -25.86 8.79
N ALA A 4 -50.73 -25.54 8.81
CA ALA A 4 -49.64 -25.66 7.83
C ALA A 4 -48.32 -25.58 8.60
N VAL A 5 -47.33 -26.33 8.11
CA VAL A 5 -45.92 -26.32 8.53
C VAL A 5 -45.32 -24.96 8.17
N GLY A 6 -44.84 -24.22 9.16
CA GLY A 6 -44.08 -22.99 8.98
C GLY A 6 -42.59 -23.30 8.99
N LEU A 7 -41.98 -23.30 7.80
CA LEU A 7 -40.56 -23.49 7.54
C LEU A 7 -39.74 -22.36 8.18
N LEU A 8 -38.84 -22.68 9.12
CA LEU A 8 -37.92 -21.74 9.75
C LEU A 8 -36.72 -21.52 8.80
N LEU A 9 -36.72 -20.43 8.04
CA LEU A 9 -35.59 -20.01 7.21
C LEU A 9 -34.51 -19.38 8.09
N LEU A 10 -33.43 -20.15 8.32
CA LEU A 10 -32.16 -19.64 8.84
C LEU A 10 -31.55 -18.67 7.82
N VAL A 11 -31.64 -17.37 8.10
CA VAL A 11 -30.83 -16.36 7.42
C VAL A 11 -29.41 -16.46 7.99
N ALA A 12 -28.53 -17.12 7.24
CA ALA A 12 -27.09 -17.08 7.45
C ALA A 12 -26.59 -15.66 7.20
N GLY A 13 -26.47 -14.87 8.26
CA GLY A 13 -25.80 -13.57 8.24
C GLY A 13 -24.30 -13.76 8.04
N ALA A 14 -23.85 -13.80 6.78
CA ALA A 14 -22.45 -13.60 6.46
C ALA A 14 -22.05 -12.18 6.92
N PRO A 15 -21.05 -12.02 7.79
CA PRO A 15 -20.62 -10.68 8.18
C PRO A 15 -20.04 -9.97 6.95
N PRO A 16 -20.41 -8.71 6.71
CA PRO A 16 -19.77 -7.92 5.65
C PRO A 16 -18.28 -7.83 5.96
N ARG A 17 -17.44 -8.28 5.01
CA ARG A 17 -15.98 -8.12 5.08
C ARG A 17 -15.68 -6.64 5.28
N SER A 18 -15.20 -6.33 6.48
CA SER A 18 -14.95 -4.98 6.97
C SER A 18 -13.87 -4.30 6.15
N VAL A 19 -14.26 -3.32 5.33
CA VAL A 19 -13.37 -2.27 4.80
C VAL A 19 -13.11 -1.19 5.87
N ALA A 20 -13.75 -1.29 7.04
CA ALA A 20 -13.74 -0.29 8.10
C ALA A 20 -12.54 -0.33 9.06
N THR A 21 -11.61 -1.28 8.93
CA THR A 21 -10.50 -1.44 9.89
C THR A 21 -9.32 -0.49 9.65
N ALA A 22 -9.08 -0.07 8.41
CA ALA A 22 -7.96 0.81 8.08
C ALA A 22 -8.19 2.26 8.55
N GLN A 23 -9.42 2.78 8.43
CA GLN A 23 -9.75 4.16 8.81
C GLN A 23 -10.01 4.34 10.31
N THR A 24 -10.44 3.29 11.01
CA THR A 24 -10.74 3.36 12.45
C THR A 24 -9.50 3.27 13.34
N ALA A 25 -8.43 2.61 12.88
CA ALA A 25 -7.19 2.48 13.62
C ALA A 25 -6.48 3.82 13.94
N PRO A 26 -6.26 4.74 12.96
CA PRO A 26 -5.63 6.02 13.24
C PRO A 26 -6.51 6.94 14.09
N TYR A 27 -7.84 6.91 13.86
CA TYR A 27 -8.79 7.69 14.65
C TYR A 27 -8.81 7.25 16.14
N ARG A 28 -8.82 5.94 16.41
CA ARG A 28 -8.70 5.41 17.78
C ARG A 28 -7.36 5.67 18.44
N ALA A 29 -6.28 5.76 17.66
CA ALA A 29 -4.96 6.12 18.18
C ALA A 29 -4.91 7.59 18.60
N ALA A 30 -5.54 8.48 17.82
CA ALA A 30 -5.68 9.90 18.15
C ALA A 30 -6.51 10.12 19.43
N GLU A 31 -7.66 9.45 19.57
CA GLU A 31 -8.48 9.52 20.79
C GLU A 31 -7.73 9.00 22.03
N ARG A 32 -7.00 7.88 21.90
CA ARG A 32 -6.16 7.35 22.98
C ARG A 32 -5.01 8.29 23.33
N ALA A 33 -4.37 8.89 22.34
CA ALA A 33 -3.32 9.88 22.57
C ALA A 33 -3.86 11.12 23.30
N GLU A 34 -5.03 11.59 22.92
CA GLU A 34 -5.67 12.74 23.56
C GLU A 34 -6.05 12.46 25.02
N SER A 35 -6.61 11.27 25.31
CA SER A 35 -6.89 10.88 26.70
C SER A 35 -5.61 10.77 27.55
N LEU A 36 -4.51 10.25 27.00
CA LEU A 36 -3.20 10.21 27.68
C LEU A 36 -2.63 11.61 27.91
N ARG A 37 -2.80 12.52 26.95
CA ARG A 37 -2.40 13.93 27.08
C ARG A 37 -3.14 14.61 28.22
N LEU A 38 -4.46 14.46 28.27
CA LEU A 38 -5.31 15.00 29.34
C LEU A 38 -5.00 14.39 30.71
N ALA A 39 -4.56 13.13 30.76
CA ALA A 39 -4.10 12.46 31.98
C ALA A 39 -2.67 12.86 32.42
N GLY A 40 -2.05 13.88 31.81
CA GLY A 40 -0.70 14.32 32.17
C GLY A 40 0.42 13.38 31.71
N ARG A 41 0.15 12.50 30.74
CA ARG A 41 1.13 11.54 30.17
C ARG A 41 1.47 11.88 28.71
N PRO A 42 2.00 13.07 28.41
CA PRO A 42 2.22 13.53 27.03
C PRO A 42 3.23 12.66 26.25
N TRP A 43 4.23 12.10 26.94
CA TRP A 43 5.18 11.17 26.31
C TRP A 43 4.50 9.93 25.72
N HIS A 44 3.60 9.29 26.49
CA HIS A 44 2.89 8.09 26.04
C HIS A 44 1.87 8.40 24.93
N ALA A 45 1.31 9.63 24.93
CA ALA A 45 0.48 10.10 23.84
C ALA A 45 1.29 10.18 22.52
N ALA A 46 2.49 10.73 22.57
CA ALA A 46 3.39 10.79 21.41
C ALA A 46 3.78 9.39 20.91
N GLU A 47 4.15 8.48 21.81
CA GLU A 47 4.45 7.08 21.46
C GLU A 47 3.26 6.38 20.78
N THR A 48 2.04 6.62 21.27
CA THR A 48 0.81 6.07 20.69
C THR A 48 0.60 6.54 19.26
N LEU A 49 0.80 7.84 18.99
CA LEU A 49 0.69 8.41 17.65
C LEU A 49 1.79 7.90 16.72
N LEU A 50 3.03 7.81 17.20
CA LEU A 50 4.16 7.28 16.42
C LEU A 50 3.97 5.81 16.06
N ALA A 51 3.54 4.97 17.01
CA ALA A 51 3.25 3.56 16.76
C ALA A 51 2.09 3.37 15.78
N ALA A 52 1.09 4.26 15.79
CA ALA A 52 0.01 4.24 14.82
C ALA A 52 0.49 4.67 13.43
N ALA A 53 1.30 5.74 13.34
CA ALA A 53 1.91 6.18 12.09
C ALA A 53 2.82 5.12 11.48
N ALA A 54 3.57 4.38 12.29
CA ALA A 54 4.42 3.28 11.83
C ALA A 54 3.63 2.10 11.24
N ARG A 55 2.34 1.96 11.60
CA ARG A 55 1.42 0.95 11.05
C ARG A 55 0.68 1.44 9.81
N GLU A 56 0.79 2.71 9.45
CA GLU A 56 0.12 3.30 8.29
C GLU A 56 0.76 2.75 7.00
N PRO A 57 0.03 1.93 6.21
CA PRO A 57 0.60 1.26 5.04
C PRO A 57 1.13 2.22 3.99
N ARG A 58 0.54 3.43 3.88
CA ARG A 58 0.94 4.44 2.89
C ARG A 58 2.25 5.13 3.25
N LEU A 59 2.57 5.29 4.54
CA LEU A 59 3.87 5.82 4.96
C LEU A 59 5.01 4.82 4.69
N ASN A 60 4.72 3.51 4.75
CA ASN A 60 5.68 2.47 4.37
C ASN A 60 5.90 2.39 2.86
N ALA A 61 4.86 2.61 2.04
CA ALA A 61 5.00 2.55 0.58
C ALA A 61 5.99 3.61 0.06
N MET A 62 5.89 4.85 0.55
CA MET A 62 6.78 5.92 0.14
C MET A 62 8.24 5.64 0.53
N SER A 63 8.48 5.22 1.78
CA SER A 63 9.85 4.90 2.23
C SER A 63 10.45 3.72 1.46
N ILE A 64 9.67 2.68 1.15
CA ILE A 64 10.13 1.54 0.34
C ILE A 64 10.47 1.99 -1.09
N VAL A 65 9.65 2.83 -1.72
CA VAL A 65 9.92 3.32 -3.08
C VAL A 65 11.15 4.22 -3.13
N GLU A 66 11.31 5.14 -2.18
CA GLU A 66 12.50 5.98 -2.11
C GLU A 66 13.76 5.15 -1.79
N GLY A 67 13.65 4.14 -0.93
CA GLY A 67 14.70 3.16 -0.69
C GLY A 67 15.08 2.41 -1.97
N ALA A 68 14.10 1.92 -2.73
CA ALA A 68 14.35 1.23 -4.00
C ALA A 68 15.02 2.14 -5.05
N LYS A 69 14.64 3.42 -5.12
CA LYS A 69 15.32 4.41 -5.96
C LYS A 69 16.77 4.62 -5.52
N ALA A 70 17.03 4.72 -4.22
CA ALA A 70 18.39 4.85 -3.70
C ALA A 70 19.24 3.62 -4.06
N GLU A 71 18.67 2.41 -3.98
CA GLU A 71 19.34 1.18 -4.42
C GLU A 71 19.61 1.15 -5.93
N LEU A 72 18.68 1.65 -6.76
CA LEU A 72 18.90 1.84 -8.20
C LEU A 72 20.07 2.78 -8.48
N TYR A 73 20.13 3.94 -7.80
CA TYR A 73 21.23 4.90 -7.96
C TYR A 73 22.56 4.31 -7.52
N ALA A 74 22.56 3.46 -6.49
CA ALA A 74 23.72 2.71 -6.04
C ALA A 74 24.07 1.50 -6.94
N ARG A 75 23.34 1.28 -8.03
CA ARG A 75 23.47 0.14 -8.96
C ARG A 75 23.28 -1.23 -8.30
N ARG A 76 22.56 -1.29 -7.18
CA ARG A 76 22.19 -2.55 -6.48
C ARG A 76 20.80 -2.99 -6.92
N TYR A 77 20.68 -3.37 -8.19
CA TYR A 77 19.40 -3.59 -8.86
C TYR A 77 18.59 -4.74 -8.27
N ASP A 78 19.23 -5.84 -7.86
CA ASP A 78 18.56 -6.96 -7.18
C ASP A 78 17.88 -6.51 -5.89
N ARG A 79 18.54 -5.61 -5.15
CA ARG A 79 18.01 -5.07 -3.90
C ARG A 79 16.83 -4.14 -4.17
N ALA A 80 16.95 -3.24 -5.15
CA ALA A 80 15.83 -2.40 -5.59
C ALA A 80 14.60 -3.25 -6.00
N ARG A 81 14.82 -4.32 -6.76
CA ARG A 81 13.76 -5.26 -7.15
C ARG A 81 13.14 -5.96 -5.93
N SER A 82 13.96 -6.49 -5.02
CA SER A 82 13.49 -7.20 -3.82
C SER A 82 12.59 -6.35 -2.91
N LEU A 83 12.81 -5.03 -2.88
CA LEU A 83 11.99 -4.10 -2.10
C LEU A 83 10.58 -3.93 -2.68
N LEU A 84 10.43 -4.01 -4.00
CA LEU A 84 9.20 -3.66 -4.72
C LEU A 84 8.37 -4.87 -5.16
N VAL A 85 9.01 -5.99 -5.49
CA VAL A 85 8.31 -7.20 -5.93
C VAL A 85 7.38 -7.71 -4.82
N GLY A 86 6.14 -8.01 -5.20
CA GLY A 86 5.13 -8.57 -4.29
C GLY A 86 4.52 -7.55 -3.33
N GLN A 87 4.87 -6.26 -3.42
CA GLN A 87 4.23 -5.25 -2.60
C GLN A 87 2.75 -5.08 -3.00
N PRO A 88 1.80 -5.13 -2.05
CA PRO A 88 0.37 -5.12 -2.36
C PRO A 88 -0.13 -3.78 -2.90
N TRP A 89 0.64 -2.70 -2.72
CA TRP A 89 0.33 -1.34 -3.17
C TRP A 89 1.08 -0.94 -4.45
N LEU A 90 1.88 -1.83 -5.03
CA LEU A 90 2.81 -1.52 -6.12
C LEU A 90 2.13 -0.86 -7.32
N GLU A 91 0.98 -1.38 -7.72
CA GLU A 91 0.24 -0.90 -8.89
C GLU A 91 -0.46 0.44 -8.67
N ASP A 92 -0.81 0.76 -7.43
CA ASP A 92 -1.59 1.95 -7.07
C ASP A 92 -0.71 3.13 -6.67
N TYR A 93 0.60 2.91 -6.49
CA TYR A 93 1.50 3.94 -5.98
C TYR A 93 1.90 4.97 -7.05
N GLY A 94 1.55 6.23 -6.79
CA GLY A 94 2.07 7.40 -7.50
C GLY A 94 1.85 7.36 -9.00
N ASP A 95 0.65 6.99 -9.45
CA ASP A 95 0.29 6.90 -10.88
C ASP A 95 1.24 6.00 -11.68
N GLY A 96 1.58 4.83 -11.13
CA GLY A 96 2.53 3.89 -11.73
C GLY A 96 3.99 4.23 -11.44
N ALA A 97 4.26 5.09 -10.46
CA ALA A 97 5.62 5.50 -10.15
C ALA A 97 6.51 4.36 -9.67
N ALA A 98 5.97 3.49 -8.81
CA ALA A 98 6.70 2.35 -8.28
C ALA A 98 6.95 1.28 -9.35
N LEU A 99 5.96 1.05 -10.24
CA LEU A 99 6.11 0.15 -11.38
C LEU A 99 7.28 0.54 -12.30
N ALA A 100 7.46 1.82 -12.59
CA ALA A 100 8.59 2.28 -13.39
C ALA A 100 9.96 2.06 -12.71
N VAL A 101 10.03 2.18 -11.39
CA VAL A 101 11.25 1.90 -10.61
C VAL A 101 11.57 0.41 -10.65
N LEU A 102 10.56 -0.44 -10.48
CA LEU A 102 10.72 -1.89 -10.61
C LEU A 102 11.15 -2.28 -12.03
N ALA A 103 10.51 -1.72 -13.05
CA ALA A 103 10.84 -1.98 -14.45
C ALA A 103 12.29 -1.60 -14.79
N GLU A 104 12.78 -0.45 -14.28
CA GLU A 104 14.19 -0.07 -14.44
C GLU A 104 15.12 -1.07 -13.77
N ALA A 105 14.83 -1.51 -12.54
CA ALA A 105 15.66 -2.50 -11.85
C ALA A 105 15.73 -3.81 -12.64
N GLU A 106 14.60 -4.28 -13.15
CA GLU A 106 14.51 -5.50 -13.95
C GLU A 106 15.22 -5.39 -15.29
N ALA A 107 15.11 -4.24 -15.97
CA ALA A 107 15.84 -3.98 -17.21
C ALA A 107 17.36 -4.05 -16.99
N ARG A 108 17.85 -3.46 -15.89
CA ARG A 108 19.29 -3.50 -15.53
C ARG A 108 19.79 -4.88 -15.12
N LEU A 109 18.88 -5.77 -14.71
CA LEU A 109 19.17 -7.18 -14.43
C LEU A 109 19.03 -8.09 -15.66
N GLY A 110 18.64 -7.55 -16.82
CA GLY A 110 18.43 -8.34 -18.04
C GLY A 110 17.10 -9.09 -18.07
N LEU A 111 16.17 -8.80 -17.16
CA LEU A 111 14.84 -9.42 -17.08
C LEU A 111 13.85 -8.75 -18.05
N GLY A 112 14.17 -8.78 -19.35
CA GLY A 112 13.52 -7.95 -20.38
C GLY A 112 12.00 -8.08 -20.47
N ALA A 113 11.45 -9.30 -20.40
CA ALA A 113 10.00 -9.51 -20.50
C ALA A 113 9.24 -8.92 -19.30
N ALA A 114 9.76 -9.10 -18.08
CA ALA A 114 9.18 -8.53 -16.86
C ALA A 114 9.27 -7.00 -16.88
N ALA A 115 10.43 -6.46 -17.25
CA ALA A 115 10.65 -5.03 -17.37
C ALA A 115 9.68 -4.38 -18.36
N ALA A 116 9.50 -4.96 -19.55
CA ALA A 116 8.58 -4.46 -20.56
C ALA A 116 7.13 -4.44 -20.05
N GLY A 117 6.70 -5.50 -19.37
CA GLY A 117 5.37 -5.57 -18.76
C GLY A 117 5.15 -4.47 -17.72
N HIS A 118 6.11 -4.26 -16.81
CA HIS A 118 6.00 -3.23 -15.78
C HIS A 118 6.13 -1.81 -16.35
N TYR A 119 6.93 -1.58 -17.40
CA TYR A 119 6.96 -0.29 -18.10
C TYR A 119 5.63 0.03 -18.78
N ALA A 120 5.04 -0.93 -19.46
CA ALA A 120 3.73 -0.77 -20.08
C ALA A 120 2.65 -0.45 -19.01
N ALA A 121 2.65 -1.19 -17.90
CA ALA A 121 1.73 -0.97 -16.79
C ALA A 121 1.92 0.40 -16.12
N ALA A 122 3.17 0.86 -15.98
CA ALA A 122 3.50 2.20 -15.48
C ALA A 122 3.01 3.29 -16.44
N ARG A 123 3.24 3.12 -17.75
CA ARG A 123 2.81 4.06 -18.77
C ARG A 123 1.29 4.21 -18.84
N ALA A 124 0.56 3.11 -18.70
CA ALA A 124 -0.91 3.12 -18.69
C ALA A 124 -1.50 3.99 -17.56
N ARG A 125 -0.74 4.20 -16.48
CA ARG A 125 -1.15 4.97 -15.29
C ARG A 125 -0.56 6.38 -15.26
N ALA A 126 0.62 6.58 -15.86
CA ALA A 126 1.33 7.84 -15.84
C ALA A 126 0.57 8.95 -16.56
N ARG A 127 0.65 10.17 -16.01
CA ARG A 127 0.10 11.39 -16.60
C ARG A 127 1.21 12.43 -16.83
N GLY A 128 0.96 13.36 -17.74
CA GLY A 128 1.86 14.50 -18.00
C GLY A 128 3.24 14.08 -18.53
N PRO A 129 4.32 14.83 -18.21
CA PRO A 129 5.67 14.62 -18.77
C PRO A 129 6.24 13.23 -18.54
N ARG A 130 5.87 12.57 -17.43
CA ARG A 130 6.32 11.22 -17.11
C ARG A 130 5.82 10.19 -18.12
N ALA A 131 4.59 10.34 -18.61
CA ALA A 131 4.05 9.44 -19.63
C ALA A 131 4.88 9.49 -20.92
N ALA A 132 5.40 10.67 -21.28
CA ALA A 132 6.28 10.84 -22.43
C ALA A 132 7.65 10.16 -22.21
N LEU A 133 8.25 10.29 -21.02
CA LEU A 133 9.52 9.63 -20.70
C LEU A 133 9.41 8.09 -20.67
N LEU A 134 8.27 7.57 -20.19
CA LEU A 134 8.02 6.13 -20.21
C LEU A 134 7.67 5.60 -21.61
N ALA A 135 7.31 6.47 -22.56
CA ALA A 135 6.98 6.05 -23.92
C ALA A 135 8.21 5.65 -24.76
N VAL A 136 9.39 6.07 -24.33
CA VAL A 136 10.69 5.85 -25.01
C VAL A 136 11.56 4.82 -24.28
N ARG A 137 11.03 4.17 -23.23
CA ARG A 137 11.66 3.08 -22.47
C ARG A 137 11.10 1.74 -22.94
#